data_AF-A0A7M7N6K6-F1
#
_entry.id   AF-A0A7M7N6K6-F1
#
_cell.length_a   1.000
_cell.length_b   1.000
_cell.length_c   1.000
_cell.angle_alpha   90.00
_cell.angle_beta   90.00
_cell.angle_gamma   90.00
#
_symmetry.space_group_name_H-M   'P 1'
#
loop_
_entity.id
_entity.type
_entity.pdbx_description
1 polymer ?
#
loop_
_entity_poly.entity_id
_entity_poly.type
_entity_poly.pdbx_seq_one_letter_code
_entity_poly.pdbx_strand_id
1 'polypeptide(L)'
;MDAVLFGLSPFTMSWSFTNVLGYKPVANQLVVFYSMENVLRMHKWNPRLGLFKYHVDMTYGAYSNISVPYAYFTPFAEDETNKSETKNWMQGKTKLIAWLASNCKEVFWPRNEFVAELQRHMQIDTYGRCGNLTCLPRLSEECVKMLTKYKFYLSLENSECNDYLTEKIWASALENDVIL
;
A
#
# COMPACT_ATOMS: atom_id res chain seq x y z
N MET A 1 -29.58 12.25 7.16
CA MET A 1 -29.06 11.92 5.82
C MET A 1 -28.27 10.65 6.01
N ASP A 2 -28.68 9.59 5.34
CA ASP A 2 -28.10 8.26 5.55
C ASP A 2 -27.14 7.95 4.40
N ALA A 3 -26.12 7.14 4.66
CA ALA A 3 -25.12 6.77 3.66
C ALA A 3 -24.95 5.25 3.60
N VAL A 4 -24.70 4.74 2.39
CA VAL A 4 -24.28 3.35 2.17
C VAL A 4 -22.89 3.34 1.56
N LEU A 5 -21.99 2.63 2.24
CA LEU A 5 -20.59 2.48 1.85
C LEU A 5 -20.39 1.17 1.09
N PHE A 6 -19.97 1.28 -0.18
CA PHE A 6 -19.61 0.12 -0.99
C PHE A 6 -18.10 -0.10 -0.96
N GLY A 7 -17.66 -0.93 0.00
CA GLY A 7 -16.32 -1.50 0.00
C GLY A 7 -16.24 -2.62 -1.03
N LEU A 8 -15.59 -2.35 -2.16
CA LEU A 8 -15.49 -3.33 -3.25
C LEU A 8 -14.29 -4.23 -3.03
N SER A 9 -14.50 -5.33 -2.31
CA SER A 9 -13.53 -6.41 -2.19
C SER A 9 -13.42 -7.19 -3.52
N PRO A 10 -12.32 -7.94 -3.75
CA PRO A 10 -12.22 -8.81 -4.92
C PRO A 10 -13.39 -9.79 -5.03
N PHE A 11 -13.90 -10.31 -3.91
CA PHE A 11 -15.07 -11.18 -3.88
C PHE A 11 -16.34 -10.46 -4.36
N THR A 12 -16.58 -9.23 -3.87
CA THR A 12 -17.70 -8.39 -4.31
C THR A 12 -17.61 -8.13 -5.81
N MET A 13 -16.41 -7.84 -6.30
CA MET A 13 -16.15 -7.59 -7.71
C MET A 13 -16.36 -8.81 -8.59
N SER A 14 -16.05 -10.03 -8.13
CA SER A 14 -16.15 -11.22 -8.95
C SER A 14 -17.54 -11.85 -8.97
N TRP A 15 -18.29 -11.82 -7.86
CA TRP A 15 -19.53 -12.59 -7.72
C TRP A 15 -20.80 -11.75 -7.55
N SER A 16 -20.69 -10.59 -6.90
CA SER A 16 -21.86 -9.81 -6.48
C SER A 16 -21.99 -8.45 -7.17
N PHE A 17 -21.13 -8.19 -8.17
CA PHE A 17 -21.06 -6.86 -8.76
C PHE A 17 -22.33 -6.45 -9.51
N THR A 18 -23.06 -7.39 -10.12
CA THR A 18 -24.36 -7.11 -10.76
C THR A 18 -25.38 -6.56 -9.74
N ASN A 19 -25.39 -7.07 -8.51
CA ASN A 19 -26.27 -6.58 -7.45
C ASN A 19 -25.87 -5.17 -7.02
N VAL A 20 -24.57 -4.89 -6.98
CA VAL A 20 -24.01 -3.55 -6.69
C VAL A 20 -24.40 -2.55 -7.79
N LEU A 21 -24.29 -2.93 -9.07
CA LEU A 21 -24.71 -2.08 -10.19
C LEU A 21 -26.21 -1.81 -10.21
N GLY A 22 -27.01 -2.77 -9.75
CA GLY A 22 -28.47 -2.65 -9.66
C GLY A 22 -28.97 -1.86 -8.45
N TYR A 23 -28.06 -1.44 -7.56
CA TYR A 23 -28.45 -0.73 -6.35
C TYR A 23 -29.11 0.62 -6.67
N LYS A 24 -30.28 0.86 -6.07
CA LYS A 24 -31.04 2.11 -6.19
C LYS A 24 -31.14 2.77 -4.82
N PRO A 25 -30.47 3.90 -4.59
CA PRO A 25 -30.57 4.60 -3.31
C PRO A 25 -31.99 5.11 -3.07
N VAL A 26 -32.45 5.10 -1.82
CA VAL A 26 -33.69 5.79 -1.44
C VAL A 26 -33.49 7.31 -1.44
N ALA A 27 -34.58 8.08 -1.39
CA ALA A 27 -34.49 9.54 -1.38
C ALA A 27 -33.55 10.04 -0.26
N ASN A 28 -32.64 10.96 -0.58
CA ASN A 28 -31.64 11.53 0.32
C ASN A 28 -30.58 10.56 0.88
N GLN A 29 -30.42 9.37 0.30
CA GLN A 29 -29.37 8.42 0.67
C GLN A 29 -28.10 8.63 -0.16
N LEU A 30 -26.98 8.85 0.52
CA LEU A 30 -25.66 8.98 -0.11
C LEU A 30 -25.10 7.60 -0.47
N VAL A 31 -24.42 7.51 -1.61
CA VAL A 31 -23.78 6.28 -2.10
C VAL A 31 -22.30 6.57 -2.20
N VAL A 32 -21.51 5.91 -1.36
CA VAL A 32 -20.08 6.14 -1.24
C VAL A 32 -19.34 4.94 -1.82
N PHE A 33 -18.49 5.19 -2.81
CA PHE A 33 -17.53 4.22 -3.30
C PHE A 33 -16.32 4.22 -2.36
N TYR A 34 -15.91 3.06 -1.85
CA TYR A 34 -14.73 2.96 -0.99
C TYR A 34 -13.72 1.93 -1.48
N SER A 35 -12.46 2.36 -1.57
CA SER A 35 -11.34 1.46 -1.83
C SER A 35 -10.00 2.04 -1.38
N MET A 36 -9.19 1.17 -0.76
CA MET A 36 -7.77 1.39 -0.52
C MET A 36 -6.89 0.63 -1.53
N GLU A 37 -7.50 -0.09 -2.47
CA GLU A 37 -6.78 -0.84 -3.50
C GLU A 37 -6.63 -0.01 -4.77
N ASN A 38 -5.52 -0.21 -5.48
CA ASN A 38 -5.22 0.55 -6.69
C ASN A 38 -6.21 0.26 -7.84
N VAL A 39 -6.55 1.31 -8.60
CA VAL A 39 -7.56 1.26 -9.67
C VAL A 39 -7.26 0.23 -10.76
N LEU A 40 -5.98 0.01 -11.10
CA LEU A 40 -5.59 -0.97 -12.14
C LEU A 40 -5.92 -2.40 -11.70
N ARG A 41 -5.69 -2.71 -10.42
CA ARG A 41 -6.06 -4.00 -9.83
C ARG A 41 -7.56 -4.19 -9.73
N MET A 42 -8.27 -3.17 -9.27
CA MET A 42 -9.74 -3.22 -9.22
C MET A 42 -10.35 -3.41 -10.61
N HIS A 43 -9.82 -2.71 -11.62
CA HIS A 43 -10.26 -2.89 -13.01
C HIS A 43 -9.94 -4.29 -13.54
N LYS A 44 -8.78 -4.87 -13.18
CA LYS A 44 -8.45 -6.26 -13.51
C LYS A 44 -9.42 -7.25 -12.86
N TRP A 45 -9.82 -7.03 -11.62
CA TRP A 45 -10.81 -7.88 -10.94
C TRP A 45 -12.20 -7.76 -11.57
N ASN A 46 -12.60 -6.55 -11.96
CA ASN A 46 -13.83 -6.35 -12.71
C ASN A 46 -13.73 -5.17 -13.69
N PRO A 47 -13.66 -5.45 -15.02
CA PRO A 47 -13.60 -4.41 -16.04
C PRO A 47 -14.83 -3.50 -16.09
N ARG A 48 -15.96 -3.93 -15.53
CA ARG A 48 -17.21 -3.17 -15.46
C ARG A 48 -17.24 -2.17 -14.30
N LEU A 49 -16.15 -2.01 -13.55
CA LEU A 49 -16.09 -1.10 -12.41
C LEU A 49 -16.58 0.32 -12.74
N GLY A 50 -16.22 0.83 -13.92
CA GLY A 50 -16.65 2.15 -14.38
C GLY A 50 -18.15 2.31 -14.64
N LEU A 51 -18.94 1.23 -14.58
CA LEU A 51 -20.40 1.30 -14.66
C LEU A 51 -21.05 1.60 -13.30
N PHE A 52 -20.30 1.44 -12.19
CA PHE A 52 -20.83 1.70 -10.86
C PHE A 52 -21.06 3.20 -10.65
N LYS A 53 -22.30 3.55 -10.33
CA LYS A 53 -22.69 4.93 -10.06
C LYS A 53 -22.63 5.19 -8.56
N TYR A 54 -21.90 6.24 -8.18
CA TYR A 54 -21.76 6.70 -6.81
C TYR A 54 -21.86 8.23 -6.76
N HIS A 55 -22.14 8.76 -5.57
CA HIS A 55 -22.20 10.20 -5.33
C HIS A 55 -20.87 10.76 -4.84
N VAL A 56 -20.14 9.97 -4.05
CA VAL A 56 -18.90 10.35 -3.38
C VAL A 56 -17.91 9.20 -3.49
N ASP A 57 -16.65 9.49 -3.80
CA ASP A 57 -15.55 8.52 -3.68
C ASP A 57 -14.72 8.75 -2.41
N MET A 58 -14.39 7.64 -1.75
CA MET A 58 -13.56 7.59 -0.56
C MET A 58 -12.38 6.66 -0.83
N THR A 59 -11.22 7.23 -1.16
CA THR A 59 -10.03 6.45 -1.57
C THR A 59 -8.73 7.06 -1.04
N TYR A 60 -7.61 6.38 -1.26
CA TYR A 60 -6.28 6.89 -0.95
C TYR A 60 -5.89 8.15 -1.75
N GLY A 61 -6.57 8.45 -2.86
CA GLY A 61 -6.24 9.57 -3.73
C GLY A 61 -6.45 10.91 -3.04
N ALA A 62 -5.53 11.86 -3.23
CA ALA A 62 -5.66 13.20 -2.66
C ALA A 62 -6.83 13.99 -3.27
N TYR A 63 -7.25 13.61 -4.48
CA TYR A 63 -8.35 14.24 -5.22
C TYR A 63 -9.70 13.56 -5.04
N SER A 64 -9.80 12.51 -4.21
CA SER A 64 -11.10 11.91 -3.88
C SER A 64 -11.96 12.88 -3.07
N ASN A 65 -13.28 12.74 -3.18
CA ASN A 65 -14.22 13.54 -2.37
C ASN A 65 -13.94 13.39 -0.86
N ILE A 66 -13.56 12.18 -0.42
CA ILE A 66 -13.04 11.91 0.92
C ILE A 66 -11.70 11.19 0.76
N SER A 67 -10.60 11.90 1.01
CA SER A 67 -9.26 11.29 0.96
C SER A 67 -8.99 10.50 2.25
N VAL A 68 -8.56 9.25 2.09
CA VAL A 68 -8.21 8.32 3.17
C VAL A 68 -6.85 7.68 2.83
N PRO A 69 -5.73 8.41 2.98
CA PRO A 69 -4.40 7.82 2.78
C PRO A 69 -4.09 6.77 3.84
N TYR A 70 -3.10 5.91 3.56
CA TYR A 70 -2.64 4.89 4.51
C TYR A 70 -1.98 5.48 5.77
N ALA A 71 -1.40 6.67 5.66
CA ALA A 71 -0.91 7.45 6.78
C ALA A 71 -0.88 8.94 6.44
N TYR A 72 -0.78 9.78 7.46
CA TYR A 72 -0.64 11.23 7.33
C TYR A 72 0.76 11.65 7.80
N PHE A 73 1.38 12.55 7.05
CA PHE A 73 2.61 13.20 7.49
C PHE A 73 2.26 14.49 8.23
N THR A 74 2.75 14.62 9.46
CA THR A 74 2.66 15.84 10.24
C THR A 74 4.05 16.47 10.30
N PRO A 75 4.25 17.68 9.76
CA PRO A 75 5.53 18.38 9.89
C PRO A 75 5.92 18.56 11.35
N PHE A 76 7.19 18.39 11.67
CA PHE A 76 7.73 18.75 12.96
C PHE A 76 7.59 20.27 13.20
N ALA A 77 7.40 20.67 14.46
CA ALA A 77 7.50 22.09 14.82
C ALA A 77 8.91 22.60 14.52
N GLU A 78 9.07 23.87 14.14
CA GLU A 78 10.37 24.45 13.75
C GLU A 78 11.47 24.20 14.81
N ASP A 79 11.11 24.25 16.10
CA ASP A 79 12.02 24.02 17.22
C ASP A 79 12.48 22.56 17.39
N GLU A 80 11.76 21.59 16.82
CA GLU A 80 12.14 20.16 16.85
C GLU A 80 13.08 19.77 15.72
N THR A 81 13.10 20.53 14.62
CA THR A 81 14.02 20.27 13.49
C THR A 81 15.49 20.56 13.82
N ASN A 82 15.74 21.40 14.85
CA ASN A 82 17.07 21.78 15.31
C ASN A 82 17.67 20.81 16.35
N LYS A 83 16.94 19.77 16.78
CA LYS A 83 17.54 18.65 17.52
C LYS A 83 18.27 17.75 16.54
N SER A 84 19.44 18.21 16.09
CA SER A 84 20.45 17.39 15.43
C SER A 84 21.00 16.37 16.44
N GLU A 85 20.19 15.38 16.78
CA GLU A 85 20.73 14.14 17.33
C GLU A 85 21.59 13.53 16.23
N THR A 86 22.88 13.31 16.54
CA THR A 86 23.80 12.53 15.72
C THR A 86 23.38 11.06 15.75
N LYS A 87 22.17 10.76 15.28
CA LYS A 87 21.64 9.40 15.18
C LYS A 87 22.51 8.63 14.20
N ASN A 88 23.21 7.63 14.70
CA ASN A 88 23.94 6.70 13.85
C ASN A 88 22.94 5.74 13.19
N TRP A 89 22.45 6.12 12.01
CA TRP A 89 21.52 5.31 11.21
C TRP A 89 22.08 3.94 10.82
N MET A 90 23.37 3.67 11.01
CA MET A 90 23.99 2.38 10.70
C MET A 90 24.06 1.43 11.91
N GLN A 91 23.73 1.90 13.11
CA GLN A 91 23.85 1.11 14.33
C GLN A 91 22.98 -0.16 14.25
N GLY A 92 23.60 -1.32 14.48
CA GLY A 92 22.91 -2.62 14.46
C GLY A 92 22.51 -3.15 13.08
N LYS A 93 22.74 -2.39 12.00
CA LYS A 93 22.39 -2.79 10.64
C LYS A 93 23.46 -3.68 10.03
N THR A 94 23.13 -4.94 9.80
CA THR A 94 24.05 -5.98 9.29
C THR A 94 23.73 -6.43 7.87
N LYS A 95 22.55 -6.08 7.34
CA LYS A 95 22.07 -6.47 6.01
C LYS A 95 21.84 -5.26 5.12
N LEU A 96 21.91 -5.46 3.80
CA LEU A 96 21.83 -4.37 2.83
C LEU A 96 20.38 -3.97 2.53
N ILE A 97 19.66 -4.78 1.74
CA ILE A 97 18.30 -4.45 1.28
C ILE A 97 17.32 -5.57 1.63
N ALA A 98 16.16 -5.22 2.17
CA ALA A 98 15.01 -6.12 2.30
C ALA A 98 13.91 -5.76 1.31
N TRP A 99 13.22 -6.77 0.80
CA TRP A 99 11.99 -6.59 0.03
C TRP A 99 10.92 -7.60 0.47
N LEU A 100 9.79 -7.12 0.97
CA LEU A 100 8.67 -7.96 1.42
C LEU A 100 7.54 -7.90 0.39
N ALA A 101 7.41 -8.95 -0.42
CA ALA A 101 6.44 -9.03 -1.51
C ALA A 101 5.75 -10.39 -1.60
N SER A 102 4.41 -10.36 -1.64
CA SER A 102 3.56 -11.56 -1.75
C SER A 102 2.57 -11.52 -2.91
N ASN A 103 2.44 -10.41 -3.62
CA ASN A 103 1.61 -10.32 -4.83
C ASN A 103 2.51 -10.20 -6.06
N CYS A 104 2.84 -11.31 -6.71
CA CYS A 104 3.80 -11.30 -7.82
C CYS A 104 3.14 -11.23 -9.20
N LYS A 105 1.81 -11.37 -9.27
CA LYS A 105 1.07 -11.55 -10.53
C LYS A 105 0.12 -10.40 -10.86
N GLU A 106 -0.42 -9.73 -9.85
CA GLU A 106 -1.30 -8.58 -10.01
C GLU A 106 -0.51 -7.31 -9.74
N VAL A 107 0.52 -7.12 -10.55
CA VAL A 107 1.41 -5.97 -10.56
C VAL A 107 1.28 -5.32 -11.94
N PHE A 108 1.28 -3.99 -12.00
CA PHE A 108 0.94 -3.23 -13.21
C PHE A 108 2.08 -2.36 -13.74
N TRP A 109 3.30 -2.67 -13.30
CA TRP A 109 4.56 -2.12 -13.78
C TRP A 109 5.64 -3.22 -13.62
N PRO A 110 6.83 -3.11 -14.25
CA PRO A 110 7.85 -4.17 -14.26
C PRO A 110 8.59 -4.30 -12.91
N ARG A 111 7.87 -4.43 -11.81
CA ARG A 111 8.41 -4.43 -10.45
C ARG A 111 9.29 -5.64 -10.16
N ASN A 112 8.86 -6.83 -10.59
CA ASN A 112 9.59 -8.05 -10.30
C ASN A 112 10.87 -8.08 -11.15
N GLU A 113 10.80 -7.62 -12.40
CA GLU A 113 11.93 -7.44 -13.30
C GLU A 113 12.89 -6.39 -12.77
N PHE A 114 12.39 -5.27 -12.25
CA PHE A 114 13.18 -4.24 -11.60
C PHE A 114 13.98 -4.82 -10.42
N VAL A 115 13.33 -5.58 -9.53
CA VAL A 115 14.05 -6.21 -8.41
C VAL A 115 15.02 -7.28 -8.88
N ALA A 116 14.63 -8.11 -9.86
CA ALA A 116 15.50 -9.14 -10.41
C ALA A 116 16.76 -8.55 -11.04
N GLU A 117 16.65 -7.42 -11.75
CA GLU A 117 17.80 -6.70 -12.29
C GLU A 117 18.66 -6.12 -11.16
N LEU A 118 18.04 -5.49 -10.16
CA LEU A 118 18.76 -4.93 -9.01
C LEU A 118 19.52 -6.00 -8.21
N GLN A 119 18.96 -7.21 -8.09
CA GLN A 119 19.58 -8.37 -7.46
C GLN A 119 20.86 -8.85 -8.15
N ARG A 120 21.09 -8.48 -9.43
CA ARG A 120 22.34 -8.80 -10.13
C ARG A 120 23.51 -7.94 -9.64
N HIS A 121 23.22 -6.76 -9.08
CA HIS A 121 24.22 -5.77 -8.70
C HIS A 121 24.34 -5.60 -7.18
N MET A 122 23.30 -5.95 -6.42
CA MET A 122 23.25 -5.79 -4.97
C MET A 122 22.56 -6.96 -4.26
N GLN A 123 22.95 -7.23 -3.02
CA GLN A 123 22.28 -8.24 -2.20
C GLN A 123 20.91 -7.73 -1.72
N ILE A 124 19.85 -8.43 -2.13
CA ILE A 124 18.47 -8.16 -1.73
C ILE A 124 17.84 -9.43 -1.17
N ASP A 125 17.54 -9.41 0.12
CA ASP A 125 16.82 -10.48 0.79
C ASP A 125 15.32 -10.31 0.52
N THR A 126 14.74 -11.23 -0.25
CA THR A 126 13.32 -11.17 -0.66
C THR A 126 12.47 -12.12 0.17
N TYR A 127 11.50 -11.54 0.88
CA TYR A 127 10.58 -12.25 1.75
C TYR A 127 9.17 -12.32 1.16
N GLY A 128 8.47 -13.42 1.41
CA GLY A 128 7.10 -13.66 0.96
C GLY A 128 7.04 -14.46 -0.33
N ARG A 129 5.86 -14.53 -0.94
CA ARG A 129 5.62 -15.42 -2.10
C ARG A 129 6.43 -15.04 -3.35
N CYS A 130 7.02 -13.85 -3.40
CA CYS A 130 7.87 -13.43 -4.53
C CYS A 130 9.36 -13.71 -4.32
N GLY A 131 9.75 -14.29 -3.18
CA GLY A 131 11.12 -14.66 -2.87
C GLY A 131 11.22 -16.04 -2.21
N ASN A 132 12.37 -16.30 -1.61
CA ASN A 132 12.70 -17.57 -0.96
C ASN A 132 12.72 -17.47 0.58
N LEU A 133 12.66 -16.26 1.15
CA LEU A 133 12.59 -16.07 2.59
C LEU A 133 11.13 -15.91 3.03
N THR A 134 10.86 -16.25 4.29
CA THR A 134 9.52 -16.14 4.87
C THR A 134 9.54 -15.24 6.09
N CYS A 135 8.57 -14.33 6.16
CA CYS A 135 8.26 -13.57 7.36
C CYS A 135 6.75 -13.37 7.42
N LEU A 136 6.09 -14.15 8.27
CA LEU A 136 4.64 -14.16 8.42
C LEU A 136 4.29 -14.29 9.91
N PRO A 137 3.25 -13.59 10.41
CA PRO A 137 2.42 -12.63 9.65
C PRO A 137 3.20 -11.35 9.29
N ARG A 138 2.82 -10.69 8.20
CA ARG A 138 3.44 -9.42 7.81
C ARG A 138 3.21 -8.40 8.93
N LEU A 139 4.21 -7.57 9.23
CA LEU A 139 4.18 -6.59 10.33
C LEU A 139 4.06 -7.21 11.74
N SER A 140 4.34 -8.51 11.91
CA SER A 140 4.55 -9.07 13.26
C SER A 140 5.75 -8.40 13.92
N GLU A 141 5.82 -8.46 15.25
CA GLU A 141 6.96 -7.93 16.01
C GLU A 141 8.29 -8.56 15.54
N GLU A 142 8.28 -9.86 15.23
CA GLU A 142 9.45 -10.57 14.71
C GLU A 142 9.86 -10.06 13.32
N CYS A 143 8.89 -9.78 12.45
CA CYS A 143 9.15 -9.24 11.12
C CYS A 143 9.67 -7.80 11.18
N VAL A 144 9.07 -6.97 12.03
CA VAL A 144 9.54 -5.61 12.31
C VAL A 144 10.97 -5.64 12.85
N LYS A 145 11.24 -6.46 13.87
CA LYS A 145 12.58 -6.63 14.44
C LYS A 145 13.59 -7.19 13.44
N MET A 146 13.16 -7.98 12.48
CA MET A 146 14.00 -8.46 11.39
C MET A 146 14.39 -7.32 10.44
N LEU A 147 13.45 -6.42 10.13
CA LEU A 147 13.67 -5.27 9.23
C LEU A 147 14.68 -4.26 9.79
N THR A 148 14.77 -4.09 11.11
CA THR A 148 15.75 -3.16 11.74
C THR A 148 17.21 -3.51 11.42
N LYS A 149 17.50 -4.76 11.03
CA LYS A 149 18.83 -5.21 10.61
C LYS A 149 19.24 -4.73 9.22
N TYR A 150 18.31 -4.17 8.43
CA TYR A 150 18.57 -3.73 7.06
C TYR A 150 18.86 -2.24 6.98
N LYS A 151 19.78 -1.89 6.07
CA LYS A 151 20.08 -0.51 5.68
C LYS A 151 18.94 0.10 4.88
N PHE A 152 18.47 -0.63 3.87
CA PHE A 152 17.44 -0.16 2.94
C PHE A 152 16.24 -1.11 2.90
N TYR A 153 15.08 -0.57 2.60
CA TYR A 153 13.85 -1.32 2.37
C TYR A 153 13.17 -0.88 1.07
N LEU A 154 12.92 -1.84 0.18
CA LEU A 154 12.22 -1.57 -1.08
C LEU A 154 10.71 -1.46 -0.88
N SER A 155 10.20 -0.24 -0.70
CA SER A 155 8.77 0.06 -0.61
C SER A 155 8.07 0.09 -1.97
N LEU A 156 8.19 -0.99 -2.75
CA LEU A 156 7.68 -1.06 -4.12
C LEU A 156 6.20 -1.44 -4.17
N GLU A 157 5.38 -0.53 -4.69
CA GLU A 157 3.94 -0.72 -4.80
C GLU A 157 3.54 -1.69 -5.90
N ASN A 158 2.31 -2.21 -5.85
CA ASN A 158 1.81 -3.11 -6.89
C ASN A 158 1.53 -2.37 -8.22
N SER A 159 1.36 -1.04 -8.18
CA SER A 159 1.00 -0.21 -9.32
C SER A 159 1.60 1.18 -9.18
N GLU A 160 1.90 1.82 -10.30
CA GLU A 160 2.37 3.20 -10.40
C GLU A 160 1.21 4.21 -10.44
N CYS A 161 0.35 4.16 -9.42
CA CYS A 161 -0.78 5.09 -9.32
C CYS A 161 -0.41 6.33 -8.49
N ASN A 162 -0.92 7.51 -8.89
CA ASN A 162 -0.80 8.73 -8.10
C ASN A 162 -1.33 8.51 -6.68
N ASP A 163 -0.62 9.06 -5.69
CA ASP A 163 -0.95 9.01 -4.26
C ASP A 163 -1.05 7.60 -3.64
N TYR A 164 -0.71 6.53 -4.36
CA TYR A 164 -0.84 5.16 -3.89
C TYR A 164 0.33 4.73 -3.00
N LEU A 165 0.49 5.41 -1.87
CA LEU A 165 1.51 5.12 -0.84
C LEU A 165 0.90 4.29 0.27
N THR A 166 1.33 3.03 0.43
CA THR A 166 0.67 2.05 1.31
C THR A 166 1.48 1.71 2.58
N GLU A 167 1.10 0.64 3.27
CA GLU A 167 1.82 0.09 4.44
C GLU A 167 3.30 -0.23 4.15
N LYS A 168 3.69 -0.33 2.88
CA LYS A 168 5.07 -0.60 2.47
C LYS A 168 6.02 0.54 2.84
N ILE A 169 5.63 1.79 2.64
CA ILE A 169 6.47 2.92 3.03
C ILE A 169 6.30 3.25 4.51
N TRP A 170 5.05 3.30 4.98
CA TRP A 170 4.74 3.73 6.34
C TRP A 170 5.15 2.70 7.39
N ALA A 171 4.47 1.54 7.39
CA ALA A 171 4.62 0.54 8.45
C ALA A 171 5.83 -0.38 8.28
N SER A 172 6.37 -0.53 7.06
CA SER A 172 7.53 -1.41 6.83
C SER A 172 8.87 -0.67 6.88
N ALA A 173 8.93 0.60 6.46
CA ALA A 173 10.17 1.37 6.42
C ALA A 173 10.23 2.46 7.50
N LEU A 174 9.38 3.49 7.38
CA LEU A 174 9.49 4.72 8.19
C LEU A 174 9.28 4.46 9.68
N GLU A 175 8.28 3.66 10.06
CA GLU A 175 8.02 3.29 11.46
C GLU A 175 9.12 2.42 12.09
N ASN A 176 10.02 1.84 11.28
CA ASN A 176 11.03 0.88 11.73
C ASN A 176 12.48 1.40 11.60
N ASP A 177 12.68 2.71 11.39
CA ASP A 177 13.99 3.32 11.20
C ASP A 177 14.81 2.64 10.07
N VAL A 178 14.14 2.21 9.01
CA VAL A 178 14.79 1.68 7.81
C VAL A 178 14.73 2.74 6.70
N ILE A 179 15.88 2.98 6.07
CA ILE A 179 15.99 3.96 5.00
C ILE A 179 15.29 3.38 3.75
N LEU A 180 14.61 4.24 3.00
CA LEU A 180 13.97 3.88 1.73
C LEU A 180 15.02 3.64 0.63
#